data_AF-A0A7L3NFZ8-F1
#
_entry.id   AF-A0A7L3NFZ8-F1
#
_cell.length_a   1.000
_cell.length_b   1.000
_cell.length_c   1.000
_cell.angle_alpha   90.00
_cell.angle_beta   90.00
_cell.angle_gamma   90.00
#
_symmetry.space_group_name_H-M   'P 1'
#
loop_
_entity.id
_entity.type
_entity.pdbx_description
1 polymer ?
#
loop_
_entity_poly.entity_id
_entity_poly.type
_entity_poly.pdbx_seq_one_letter_code
_entity_poly.pdbx_strand_id
1 'polypeptide(L)'
;LYPVLEKAGDSTLLVSETALGTLVDICEACGYDSVQCLINENSDYLVNGISLGLHQLAHQPRAAQVLDTMLRHSDASLLPLVEDVIQDVLSALDQSYDHQASTFLRVLHSVMTALVQWFGSFGEEHQQRQEAEGQQVLTRQEMEQFFLDYVRQKQISEGNLPDPGDEETDEVPPLPKLEPNNSDPEGEAALPSHAQLAREVMERCIHLLADGKLQVRLQVLDVLELCVTVLHPHGNHLLPMAHRVWPALVTRLISDDPLAVLRAFKVLCTLAQTCGDFLRQRFSRDVLPKLTSSLLSQAPASARAGPVYHHTLAFKLQLAVLQGLGSLCEKLDMGE
;
A
#
# COMPACT_ATOMS: atom_id res chain seq x y z
N LEU A 1 0.87 -28.83 -8.90
CA LEU A 1 0.71 -27.38 -8.70
C LEU A 1 1.45 -26.87 -7.46
N TYR A 2 1.04 -27.19 -6.22
CA TYR A 2 1.56 -26.61 -4.95
C TYR A 2 3.09 -26.36 -4.86
N PRO A 3 4.00 -27.31 -5.18
CA PRO A 3 5.44 -27.05 -5.05
C PRO A 3 6.01 -26.05 -6.06
N VAL A 4 5.30 -25.81 -7.18
CA VAL A 4 5.66 -24.79 -8.17
C VAL A 4 5.18 -23.41 -7.69
N LEU A 5 3.99 -23.32 -7.10
CA LEU A 5 3.51 -22.10 -6.43
C LEU A 5 4.43 -21.69 -5.27
N GLU A 6 4.94 -22.66 -4.48
CA GLU A 6 5.95 -22.37 -3.44
C GLU A 6 7.21 -21.68 -4.02
N LYS A 7 7.54 -21.96 -5.28
CA LYS A 7 8.69 -21.37 -5.97
C LYS A 7 8.40 -20.12 -6.78
N ALA A 8 7.18 -19.93 -7.26
CA ALA A 8 6.72 -18.64 -7.77
C ALA A 8 6.79 -17.55 -6.67
N GLY A 9 6.59 -17.93 -5.40
CA GLY A 9 6.68 -17.03 -4.24
C GLY A 9 8.07 -16.90 -3.60
N ASP A 10 9.13 -17.44 -4.22
CA ASP A 10 10.50 -17.33 -3.71
C ASP A 10 11.03 -15.89 -3.86
N SER A 11 11.81 -15.41 -2.89
CA SER A 11 12.43 -14.07 -2.96
C SER A 11 13.52 -13.95 -4.04
N THR A 12 13.95 -15.09 -4.60
CA THR A 12 14.96 -15.15 -5.64
C THR A 12 14.29 -14.99 -7.01
N LEU A 13 14.45 -13.83 -7.66
CA LEU A 13 13.77 -13.52 -8.94
C LEU A 13 13.92 -14.64 -9.98
N LEU A 14 15.12 -15.18 -10.17
CA LEU A 14 15.35 -16.29 -11.13
C LEU A 14 14.54 -17.55 -10.80
N VAL A 15 14.30 -17.86 -9.53
CA VAL A 15 13.49 -19.00 -9.08
C VAL A 15 12.01 -18.72 -9.28
N SER A 16 11.56 -17.49 -8.95
CA SER A 16 10.19 -17.02 -9.18
C SER A 16 9.82 -17.06 -10.67
N GLU A 17 10.61 -16.40 -11.53
CA GLU A 17 10.43 -16.38 -12.99
C GLU A 17 10.42 -17.79 -13.60
N THR A 18 11.37 -18.66 -13.22
CA THR A 18 11.42 -20.04 -13.74
C THR A 18 10.18 -20.84 -13.30
N ALA A 19 9.70 -20.65 -12.07
CA ALA A 19 8.49 -21.30 -11.58
C ALA A 19 7.22 -20.75 -12.24
N LEU A 20 7.14 -19.44 -12.50
CA LEU A 20 6.03 -18.82 -13.24
C LEU A 20 5.98 -19.34 -14.70
N GLY A 21 7.13 -19.42 -15.38
CA GLY A 21 7.22 -20.09 -16.69
C GLY A 21 6.76 -21.55 -16.63
N THR A 22 7.17 -22.29 -15.60
CA THR A 22 6.71 -23.68 -15.38
C THR A 22 5.20 -23.78 -15.14
N LEU A 23 4.55 -22.74 -14.58
CA LEU A 23 3.08 -22.70 -14.46
C LEU A 23 2.40 -22.49 -15.82
N VAL A 24 3.00 -21.72 -16.73
CA VAL A 24 2.52 -21.57 -18.11
C VAL A 24 2.69 -22.89 -18.88
N ASP A 25 3.85 -23.54 -18.78
CA ASP A 25 4.08 -24.87 -19.38
C ASP A 25 3.04 -25.90 -18.91
N ILE A 26 2.69 -25.89 -17.60
CA ILE A 26 1.65 -26.75 -17.03
C ILE A 26 0.25 -26.35 -17.52
N CYS A 27 -0.03 -25.05 -17.66
CA CYS A 27 -1.29 -24.52 -18.18
C CYS A 27 -1.57 -25.05 -19.59
N GLU A 28 -0.59 -24.88 -20.50
CA GLU A 28 -0.68 -25.36 -21.88
C GLU A 28 -0.74 -26.89 -21.96
N ALA A 29 0.12 -27.60 -21.21
CA ALA A 29 0.17 -29.07 -21.25
C ALA A 29 -1.06 -29.76 -20.66
N CYS A 30 -1.80 -29.10 -19.76
CA CYS A 30 -3.06 -29.60 -19.21
C CYS A 30 -4.31 -29.06 -19.92
N GLY A 31 -4.17 -28.10 -20.84
CA GLY A 31 -5.29 -27.55 -21.63
C GLY A 31 -6.14 -26.51 -20.90
N TYR A 32 -5.55 -25.74 -19.98
CA TYR A 32 -6.20 -24.61 -19.31
C TYR A 32 -6.06 -23.32 -20.14
N ASP A 33 -7.11 -22.50 -20.18
CA ASP A 33 -7.11 -21.22 -20.92
C ASP A 33 -6.17 -20.15 -20.34
N SER A 34 -5.86 -20.23 -19.03
CA SER A 34 -4.97 -19.30 -18.34
C SER A 34 -4.46 -19.86 -17.01
N VAL A 35 -3.35 -19.30 -16.49
CA VAL A 35 -2.81 -19.65 -15.16
C VAL A 35 -3.83 -19.35 -14.04
N GLN A 36 -4.68 -18.34 -14.23
CA GLN A 36 -5.82 -18.03 -13.35
C GLN A 36 -6.87 -19.14 -13.35
N CYS A 37 -7.24 -19.66 -14.52
CA CYS A 37 -8.13 -20.82 -14.65
C CYS A 37 -7.53 -22.08 -14.00
N LEU A 38 -6.25 -22.37 -14.28
CA LEU A 38 -5.48 -23.44 -13.66
C LEU A 38 -5.51 -23.37 -12.13
N ILE A 39 -5.28 -22.19 -11.54
CA ILE A 39 -5.29 -22.02 -10.08
C ILE A 39 -6.72 -22.12 -9.51
N ASN A 40 -7.71 -21.48 -10.16
CA ASN A 40 -9.10 -21.46 -9.68
C ASN A 40 -9.74 -22.85 -9.69
N GLU A 41 -9.58 -23.66 -10.74
CA GLU A 41 -10.10 -25.05 -10.76
C GLU A 41 -9.36 -25.99 -9.80
N ASN A 42 -8.14 -25.63 -9.40
CA ASN A 42 -7.32 -26.42 -8.48
C ASN A 42 -7.39 -25.90 -7.02
N SER A 43 -8.28 -24.93 -6.75
CA SER A 43 -8.26 -24.14 -5.52
C SER A 43 -8.51 -24.95 -4.24
N ASP A 44 -9.52 -25.82 -4.21
CA ASP A 44 -9.91 -26.59 -3.01
C ASP A 44 -8.74 -27.32 -2.32
N TYR A 45 -7.90 -28.03 -3.09
CA TYR A 45 -6.76 -28.76 -2.50
C TYR A 45 -5.58 -27.85 -2.19
N LEU A 46 -5.42 -26.73 -2.90
CA LEU A 46 -4.42 -25.71 -2.58
C LEU A 46 -4.77 -25.06 -1.24
N VAL A 47 -6.02 -24.64 -1.06
CA VAL A 47 -6.57 -24.07 0.18
C VAL A 47 -6.42 -25.04 1.36
N ASN A 48 -6.78 -26.31 1.19
CA ASN A 48 -6.57 -27.34 2.22
C ASN A 48 -5.07 -27.52 2.58
N GLY A 49 -4.19 -27.53 1.59
CA GLY A 49 -2.73 -27.57 1.80
C GLY A 49 -2.18 -26.32 2.49
N ILE A 50 -2.74 -25.14 2.18
CA ILE A 50 -2.41 -23.86 2.81
C ILE A 50 -2.87 -23.89 4.28
N SER A 51 -4.14 -24.22 4.58
CA SER A 51 -4.66 -24.27 5.95
C SER A 51 -3.81 -25.17 6.86
N LEU A 52 -3.51 -26.40 6.44
CA LEU A 52 -2.63 -27.32 7.17
C LEU A 52 -1.22 -26.74 7.42
N GLY A 53 -0.69 -25.98 6.47
CA GLY A 53 0.59 -25.29 6.58
C GLY A 53 0.57 -24.01 7.42
N LEU A 54 -0.54 -23.26 7.42
CA LEU A 54 -0.65 -21.99 8.15
C LEU A 54 -0.87 -22.19 9.66
N HIS A 55 -1.46 -23.32 10.07
CA HIS A 55 -1.37 -23.81 11.45
C HIS A 55 0.09 -24.01 11.94
N GLN A 56 1.06 -24.03 11.02
CA GLN A 56 2.50 -24.08 11.30
C GLN A 56 3.25 -22.83 10.83
N LEU A 57 2.58 -21.67 10.68
CA LEU A 57 3.16 -20.38 10.26
C LEU A 57 4.47 -20.01 10.97
N ALA A 58 4.56 -20.32 12.26
CA ALA A 58 5.73 -20.16 13.12
C ALA A 58 7.01 -20.84 12.59
N HIS A 59 6.86 -21.93 11.83
CA HIS A 59 7.93 -22.81 11.38
C HIS A 59 8.02 -22.92 9.84
N GLN A 60 6.95 -22.61 9.11
CA GLN A 60 6.88 -22.75 7.65
C GLN A 60 6.31 -21.49 6.96
N PRO A 61 7.16 -20.52 6.55
CA PRO A 61 6.72 -19.35 5.78
C PRO A 61 6.25 -19.72 4.35
N ARG A 62 6.40 -20.98 3.93
CA ARG A 62 6.04 -21.53 2.61
C ARG A 62 4.55 -21.46 2.32
N ALA A 63 3.70 -21.84 3.28
CA ALA A 63 2.25 -21.80 3.10
C ALA A 63 1.74 -20.36 2.87
N ALA A 64 2.37 -19.38 3.52
CA ALA A 64 2.12 -17.96 3.26
C ALA A 64 2.57 -17.51 1.86
N GLN A 65 3.69 -18.05 1.33
CA GLN A 65 4.14 -17.79 -0.05
C GLN A 65 3.20 -18.42 -1.09
N VAL A 66 2.73 -19.64 -0.85
CA VAL A 66 1.75 -20.30 -1.74
C VAL A 66 0.45 -19.51 -1.77
N LEU A 67 -0.11 -19.15 -0.61
CA LEU A 67 -1.31 -18.30 -0.52
C LEU A 67 -1.10 -16.96 -1.24
N ASP A 68 0.01 -16.27 -1.01
CA ASP A 68 0.36 -15.01 -1.67
C ASP A 68 0.46 -15.13 -3.20
N THR A 69 1.09 -16.18 -3.74
CA THR A 69 1.07 -16.41 -5.20
C THR A 69 -0.32 -16.75 -5.74
N MET A 70 -1.11 -17.50 -4.97
CA MET A 70 -2.47 -17.87 -5.34
C MET A 70 -3.34 -16.62 -5.46
N LEU A 71 -3.31 -15.75 -4.45
CA LEU A 71 -4.06 -14.49 -4.39
C LEU A 71 -3.74 -13.53 -5.55
N ARG A 72 -2.46 -13.40 -5.94
CA ARG A 72 -2.03 -12.53 -7.06
C ARG A 72 -2.49 -12.99 -8.45
N HIS A 73 -2.60 -14.31 -8.63
CA HIS A 73 -2.87 -14.94 -9.94
C HIS A 73 -4.29 -15.52 -10.06
N SER A 74 -5.10 -15.43 -9.01
CA SER A 74 -6.54 -15.70 -9.01
C SER A 74 -7.38 -14.41 -9.06
N ASP A 75 -8.70 -14.57 -9.06
CA ASP A 75 -9.71 -13.51 -9.02
C ASP A 75 -10.61 -13.62 -7.78
N ALA A 76 -11.65 -12.77 -7.74
CA ALA A 76 -12.67 -12.74 -6.68
C ALA A 76 -13.37 -14.08 -6.39
N SER A 77 -13.37 -15.06 -7.30
CA SER A 77 -14.01 -16.36 -7.05
C SER A 77 -13.26 -17.19 -6.01
N LEU A 78 -12.01 -16.87 -5.72
CA LEU A 78 -11.22 -17.53 -4.68
C LEU A 78 -11.65 -17.12 -3.27
N LEU A 79 -12.17 -15.90 -3.07
CA LEU A 79 -12.41 -15.33 -1.74
C LEU A 79 -13.21 -16.26 -0.79
N PRO A 80 -14.35 -16.86 -1.19
CA PRO A 80 -15.14 -17.72 -0.28
C PRO A 80 -14.43 -19.00 0.15
N LEU A 81 -13.37 -19.42 -0.55
CA LEU A 81 -12.58 -20.60 -0.21
C LEU A 81 -11.42 -20.25 0.74
N VAL A 82 -10.86 -19.04 0.64
CA VAL A 82 -9.80 -18.56 1.55
C VAL A 82 -10.32 -17.83 2.78
N GLU A 83 -11.62 -17.51 2.87
CA GLU A 83 -12.20 -16.72 3.96
C GLU A 83 -11.93 -17.33 5.35
N ASP A 84 -12.25 -18.61 5.56
CA ASP A 84 -11.92 -19.36 6.80
C ASP A 84 -10.41 -19.33 7.11
N VAL A 85 -9.59 -19.52 6.08
CA VAL A 85 -8.12 -19.55 6.20
C VAL A 85 -7.55 -18.17 6.59
N ILE A 86 -8.21 -17.09 6.20
CA ILE A 86 -7.85 -15.73 6.60
C ILE A 86 -8.36 -15.44 8.02
N GLN A 87 -9.51 -15.99 8.42
CA GLN A 87 -9.99 -15.93 9.81
C GLN A 87 -9.09 -16.69 10.79
N ASP A 88 -8.51 -17.83 10.39
CA ASP A 88 -7.44 -18.52 11.13
C ASP A 88 -6.20 -17.60 11.30
N VAL A 89 -5.79 -16.92 10.22
CA VAL A 89 -4.66 -15.96 10.24
C VAL A 89 -4.91 -14.77 11.16
N LEU A 90 -6.14 -14.22 11.19
CA LEU A 90 -6.54 -13.15 12.09
C LEU A 90 -6.60 -13.62 13.55
N SER A 91 -7.19 -14.79 13.79
CA SER A 91 -7.30 -15.41 15.11
C SER A 91 -5.94 -15.80 15.69
N ALA A 92 -4.98 -16.20 14.84
CA ALA A 92 -3.61 -16.50 15.24
C ALA A 92 -2.79 -15.22 15.51
N LEU A 93 -2.99 -14.15 14.75
CA LEU A 93 -2.43 -12.82 15.04
C LEU A 93 -2.89 -12.33 16.42
N ASP A 94 -4.19 -12.47 16.73
CA ASP A 94 -4.76 -12.12 18.03
C ASP A 94 -4.14 -12.89 19.23
N GLN A 95 -3.51 -14.04 18.96
CA GLN A 95 -2.85 -14.87 19.97
C GLN A 95 -1.32 -14.66 20.05
N SER A 96 -0.71 -13.93 19.11
CA SER A 96 0.76 -13.97 18.92
C SER A 96 1.43 -12.63 18.55
N TYR A 97 0.79 -11.52 18.92
CA TYR A 97 1.23 -10.13 18.78
C TYR A 97 2.76 -9.91 18.84
N ASP A 98 3.45 -10.39 19.89
CA ASP A 98 4.87 -10.08 20.10
C ASP A 98 5.83 -10.66 19.06
N HIS A 99 5.72 -11.94 18.69
CA HIS A 99 6.84 -12.66 18.04
C HIS A 99 6.67 -12.88 16.53
N GLN A 100 5.44 -12.91 16.03
CA GLN A 100 5.15 -13.35 14.66
C GLN A 100 4.27 -12.37 13.86
N ALA A 101 3.85 -11.25 14.45
CA ALA A 101 2.99 -10.26 13.79
C ALA A 101 3.50 -9.80 12.41
N SER A 102 4.82 -9.66 12.20
CA SER A 102 5.39 -9.32 10.89
C SER A 102 5.13 -10.38 9.80
N THR A 103 5.02 -11.66 10.16
CA THR A 103 4.66 -12.75 9.24
C THR A 103 3.17 -12.71 8.91
N PHE A 104 2.30 -12.56 9.92
CA PHE A 104 0.85 -12.43 9.73
C PHE A 104 0.50 -11.18 8.92
N LEU A 105 1.09 -10.02 9.25
CA LEU A 105 0.91 -8.76 8.51
C LEU A 105 1.34 -8.87 7.05
N ARG A 106 2.34 -9.71 6.71
CA ARG A 106 2.70 -9.97 5.31
C ARG A 106 1.62 -10.77 4.58
N VAL A 107 0.95 -11.72 5.25
CA VAL A 107 -0.21 -12.42 4.69
C VAL A 107 -1.38 -11.45 4.53
N LEU A 108 -1.71 -10.67 5.56
CA LEU A 108 -2.79 -9.69 5.51
C LEU A 108 -2.55 -8.62 4.44
N HIS A 109 -1.30 -8.19 4.23
CA HIS A 109 -0.95 -7.31 3.12
C HIS A 109 -1.26 -7.96 1.77
N SER A 110 -0.85 -9.22 1.55
CA SER A 110 -1.13 -9.93 0.29
C SER A 110 -2.64 -10.08 0.05
N VAL A 111 -3.41 -10.43 1.09
CA VAL A 111 -4.88 -10.50 1.05
C VAL A 111 -5.49 -9.13 0.71
N MET A 112 -5.10 -8.05 1.39
CA MET A 112 -5.64 -6.71 1.11
C MET A 112 -5.21 -6.21 -0.28
N THR A 113 -4.00 -6.53 -0.77
CA THR A 113 -3.56 -6.23 -2.14
C THR A 113 -4.46 -6.93 -3.15
N ALA A 114 -4.75 -8.22 -2.95
CA ALA A 114 -5.65 -8.98 -3.81
C ALA A 114 -7.09 -8.45 -3.77
N LEU A 115 -7.62 -8.07 -2.60
CA LEU A 115 -8.94 -7.41 -2.52
C LEU A 115 -8.98 -6.09 -3.31
N VAL A 116 -7.92 -5.26 -3.25
CA VAL A 116 -7.82 -4.05 -4.07
C VAL A 116 -7.71 -4.40 -5.57
N GLN A 117 -6.98 -5.45 -5.95
CA GLN A 117 -6.89 -5.91 -7.34
C GLN A 117 -8.22 -6.47 -7.87
N TRP A 118 -9.00 -7.17 -7.04
CA TRP A 118 -10.24 -7.85 -7.43
C TRP A 118 -11.48 -6.94 -7.39
N PHE A 119 -11.53 -5.99 -6.46
CA PHE A 119 -12.70 -5.14 -6.21
C PHE A 119 -12.43 -3.64 -6.37
N GLY A 120 -11.18 -3.21 -6.60
CA GLY A 120 -10.80 -1.80 -6.69
C GLY A 120 -11.15 -1.09 -8.01
N SER A 121 -11.83 -1.75 -8.95
CA SER A 121 -12.20 -1.20 -10.27
C SER A 121 -13.31 -0.14 -10.26
N PHE A 122 -13.43 0.64 -9.17
CA PHE A 122 -14.34 1.78 -9.07
C PHE A 122 -13.70 3.04 -9.67
N GLY A 123 -13.43 3.01 -10.98
CA GLY A 123 -12.66 4.06 -11.67
C GLY A 123 -12.63 4.03 -13.20
N GLU A 124 -13.53 3.32 -13.88
CA GLU A 124 -13.50 3.17 -15.35
C GLU A 124 -13.67 4.48 -16.16
N GLU A 125 -13.99 5.62 -15.51
CA GLU A 125 -13.96 6.94 -16.16
C GLU A 125 -12.55 7.38 -16.63
N HIS A 126 -11.48 6.68 -16.25
CA HIS A 126 -10.15 6.89 -16.85
C HIS A 126 -9.83 5.98 -18.05
N GLN A 127 -10.58 4.91 -18.28
CA GLN A 127 -10.26 3.94 -19.34
C GLN A 127 -10.37 4.56 -20.74
N GLN A 128 -11.34 5.45 -20.96
CA GLN A 128 -11.51 6.20 -22.22
C GLN A 128 -10.53 7.37 -22.43
N ARG A 129 -9.53 7.55 -21.56
CA ARG A 129 -8.38 8.45 -21.81
C ARG A 129 -7.05 7.73 -22.05
N GLN A 130 -6.94 6.43 -21.77
CA GLN A 130 -5.69 5.68 -21.91
C GLN A 130 -5.57 4.83 -23.18
N GLU A 131 -6.59 4.76 -24.04
CA GLU A 131 -6.44 4.24 -25.41
C GLU A 131 -5.63 5.16 -26.35
N ALA A 132 -5.20 6.33 -25.87
CA ALA A 132 -4.36 7.29 -26.61
C ALA A 132 -2.88 7.32 -26.17
N GLU A 133 -2.54 6.76 -25.00
CA GLU A 133 -1.17 6.66 -24.51
C GLU A 133 -0.65 5.23 -24.71
N GLY A 134 -0.15 4.98 -25.91
CA GLY A 134 0.39 3.68 -26.29
C GLY A 134 1.53 3.22 -25.38
N GLN A 135 1.67 1.89 -25.25
CA GLN A 135 2.68 1.23 -24.42
C GLN A 135 4.07 1.86 -24.62
N GLN A 136 4.56 2.60 -23.62
CA GLN A 136 5.92 3.15 -23.62
C GLN A 136 6.93 1.99 -23.52
N VAL A 137 7.37 1.53 -24.69
CA VAL A 137 8.53 0.65 -24.82
C VAL A 137 9.75 1.47 -24.40
N LEU A 138 10.10 1.39 -23.11
CA LEU A 138 11.24 2.09 -22.49
C LEU A 138 12.45 2.04 -23.41
N THR A 139 12.79 3.19 -23.97
CA THR A 139 13.79 3.31 -25.01
C THR A 139 15.14 2.98 -24.40
N ARG A 140 16.03 2.34 -25.17
CA ARG A 140 17.37 1.98 -24.71
C ARG A 140 18.12 3.17 -24.06
N GLN A 141 17.90 4.38 -24.58
CA GLN A 141 18.48 5.63 -24.08
C GLN A 141 17.90 6.07 -22.72
N GLU A 142 16.62 5.81 -22.45
CA GLU A 142 15.95 6.13 -21.18
C GLU A 142 16.41 5.15 -20.08
N MET A 143 16.56 3.86 -20.42
CA MET A 143 17.21 2.89 -19.54
C MET A 143 18.67 3.27 -19.25
N GLU A 144 19.42 3.69 -20.26
CA GLU A 144 20.82 4.13 -20.13
C GLU A 144 20.94 5.38 -19.24
N GLN A 145 20.07 6.37 -19.42
CA GLN A 145 19.97 7.55 -18.55
C GLN A 145 19.62 7.14 -17.10
N PHE A 146 18.62 6.28 -16.90
CA PHE A 146 18.25 5.79 -15.57
C PHE A 146 19.41 5.09 -14.85
N PHE A 147 20.18 4.23 -15.54
CA PHE A 147 21.35 3.59 -14.96
C PHE A 147 22.51 4.57 -14.69
N LEU A 148 22.73 5.56 -15.56
CA LEU A 148 23.73 6.62 -15.35
C LEU A 148 23.38 7.50 -14.15
N ASP A 149 22.11 7.88 -13.99
CA ASP A 149 21.62 8.66 -12.85
C ASP A 149 21.63 7.84 -11.55
N TYR A 150 21.26 6.55 -11.60
CA TYR A 150 21.41 5.64 -10.45
C TYR A 150 22.86 5.52 -9.98
N VAL A 151 23.81 5.37 -10.92
CA VAL A 151 25.25 5.34 -10.62
C VAL A 151 25.73 6.68 -10.06
N ARG A 152 25.28 7.82 -10.61
CA ARG A 152 25.60 9.17 -10.09
C ARG A 152 25.08 9.35 -8.65
N GLN A 153 23.81 9.02 -8.40
CA GLN A 153 23.18 9.09 -7.07
C GLN A 153 23.89 8.19 -6.06
N LYS A 154 24.31 6.99 -6.48
CA LYS A 154 25.11 6.09 -5.65
C LYS A 154 26.47 6.72 -5.28
N GLN A 155 27.21 7.26 -6.25
CA GLN A 155 28.52 7.88 -6.01
C GLN A 155 28.45 9.08 -5.04
N ILE A 156 27.40 9.91 -5.16
CA ILE A 156 27.13 11.02 -4.23
C ILE A 156 26.85 10.47 -2.82
N SER A 157 26.05 9.40 -2.69
CA SER A 157 25.77 8.76 -1.39
C SER A 157 26.98 8.08 -0.75
N GLU A 158 27.96 7.65 -1.55
CA GLU A 158 29.24 7.07 -1.11
C GLU A 158 30.32 8.13 -0.82
N GLY A 159 29.99 9.42 -0.93
CA GLY A 159 30.83 10.54 -0.47
C GLY A 159 31.81 11.12 -1.49
N ASN A 160 31.79 10.66 -2.75
CA ASN A 160 32.60 11.24 -3.82
C ASN A 160 31.85 12.41 -4.48
N LEU A 161 32.36 13.63 -4.29
CA LEU A 161 31.77 14.87 -4.82
C LEU A 161 32.52 15.36 -6.07
N PRO A 162 31.82 15.52 -7.21
CA PRO A 162 32.13 16.52 -8.22
C PRO A 162 31.74 17.93 -7.73
N ASP A 163 32.37 18.96 -8.32
CA ASP A 163 32.08 20.38 -8.07
C ASP A 163 30.70 20.78 -8.68
N PRO A 164 29.89 21.64 -8.03
CA PRO A 164 28.55 21.97 -8.52
C PRO A 164 28.56 23.08 -9.59
N GLY A 165 27.59 23.02 -10.50
CA GLY A 165 27.31 24.08 -11.47
C GLY A 165 25.80 24.32 -11.60
N ASP A 166 25.37 25.44 -11.00
CA ASP A 166 24.16 26.26 -11.18
C ASP A 166 22.76 25.64 -11.38
N GLU A 167 21.77 26.34 -10.83
CA GLU A 167 20.34 26.01 -10.79
C GLU A 167 19.54 26.79 -11.85
N GLU A 168 18.35 26.31 -12.25
CA GLU A 168 17.22 27.17 -12.64
C GLU A 168 15.89 26.38 -12.53
N THR A 169 14.78 27.08 -12.28
CA THR A 169 13.46 26.50 -11.90
C THR A 169 12.28 27.12 -12.68
N ASP A 170 11.05 26.71 -12.32
CA ASP A 170 9.76 27.35 -12.64
C ASP A 170 9.21 27.13 -14.08
N GLU A 171 7.90 27.11 -14.36
CA GLU A 171 6.68 27.16 -13.52
C GLU A 171 5.49 26.46 -14.22
N VAL A 172 4.33 26.25 -13.55
CA VAL A 172 3.12 25.63 -14.14
C VAL A 172 1.81 26.36 -13.74
N PRO A 173 1.00 26.85 -14.71
CA PRO A 173 -0.39 27.29 -14.51
C PRO A 173 -1.44 26.42 -15.25
N PRO A 174 -2.78 26.53 -14.98
CA PRO A 174 -3.55 25.34 -14.60
C PRO A 174 -4.86 25.06 -15.38
N LEU A 175 -5.57 23.99 -14.97
CA LEU A 175 -6.91 23.57 -15.42
C LEU A 175 -8.06 24.15 -14.57
N PRO A 176 -9.26 24.34 -15.13
CA PRO A 176 -10.48 24.69 -14.37
C PRO A 176 -11.24 23.45 -13.84
N LYS A 177 -12.03 23.65 -12.77
CA LYS A 177 -12.76 22.61 -12.03
C LYS A 177 -14.15 22.29 -12.61
N LEU A 178 -14.70 21.15 -12.19
CA LEU A 178 -16.14 20.87 -12.12
C LEU A 178 -16.52 20.56 -10.67
N GLU A 179 -17.77 20.85 -10.30
CA GLU A 179 -18.31 20.70 -8.94
C GLU A 179 -19.61 19.88 -8.93
N PRO A 180 -20.05 19.37 -7.76
CA PRO A 180 -20.81 18.12 -7.68
C PRO A 180 -22.31 18.30 -7.51
N ASN A 181 -23.07 17.20 -7.67
CA ASN A 181 -23.98 16.75 -6.61
C ASN A 181 -24.54 15.33 -6.84
N ASN A 182 -24.55 14.51 -5.80
CA ASN A 182 -25.79 14.14 -5.10
C ASN A 182 -25.52 13.12 -3.98
N SER A 183 -26.04 13.39 -2.80
CA SER A 183 -26.25 12.40 -1.74
C SER A 183 -27.70 11.89 -1.80
N ASP A 184 -27.92 10.59 -1.60
CA ASP A 184 -29.22 10.08 -1.13
C ASP A 184 -29.02 8.94 -0.10
N PRO A 185 -29.95 8.73 0.85
CA PRO A 185 -29.72 7.85 1.99
C PRO A 185 -30.42 6.48 1.86
N GLU A 186 -29.66 5.41 1.62
CA GLU A 186 -30.23 4.05 1.57
C GLU A 186 -29.51 3.04 2.48
N GLY A 187 -30.33 2.25 3.18
CA GLY A 187 -30.06 0.86 3.57
C GLY A 187 -28.98 0.59 4.62
N GLU A 188 -29.39 -0.02 5.73
CA GLU A 188 -28.48 -0.84 6.55
C GLU A 188 -28.21 -2.18 5.83
N ALA A 189 -27.54 -2.09 4.68
CA ALA A 189 -27.12 -3.25 3.90
C ALA A 189 -25.91 -3.93 4.57
N ALA A 190 -25.97 -5.25 4.75
CA ALA A 190 -24.84 -6.02 5.23
C ALA A 190 -23.65 -5.88 4.27
N LEU A 191 -22.46 -5.64 4.82
CA LEU A 191 -21.24 -5.46 4.02
C LEU A 191 -20.94 -6.73 3.18
N PRO A 192 -20.45 -6.58 1.95
CA PRO A 192 -19.81 -7.70 1.22
C PRO A 192 -18.68 -8.32 2.04
N SER A 193 -18.40 -9.62 1.88
CA SER A 193 -17.37 -10.31 2.67
C SER A 193 -15.99 -9.67 2.57
N HIS A 194 -15.59 -9.19 1.37
CA HIS A 194 -14.35 -8.43 1.18
C HIS A 194 -14.28 -7.16 2.05
N ALA A 195 -15.42 -6.48 2.25
CA ALA A 195 -15.50 -5.27 3.06
C ALA A 195 -15.59 -5.59 4.56
N GLN A 196 -16.26 -6.68 4.96
CA GLN A 196 -16.23 -7.17 6.35
C GLN A 196 -14.80 -7.52 6.75
N LEU A 197 -14.11 -8.32 5.91
CA LEU A 197 -12.72 -8.72 6.11
C LEU A 197 -11.76 -7.52 6.16
N ALA A 198 -11.89 -6.56 5.23
CA ALA A 198 -11.06 -5.35 5.27
C ALA A 198 -11.26 -4.52 6.55
N ARG A 199 -12.50 -4.45 7.07
CA ARG A 199 -12.79 -3.84 8.38
C ARG A 199 -12.12 -4.61 9.53
N GLU A 200 -12.23 -5.94 9.55
CA GLU A 200 -11.66 -6.77 10.61
C GLU A 200 -10.12 -6.77 10.67
N VAL A 201 -9.48 -6.63 9.50
CA VAL A 201 -8.04 -6.35 9.38
C VAL A 201 -7.72 -4.95 9.91
N MET A 202 -8.50 -3.94 9.51
CA MET A 202 -8.32 -2.54 9.95
C MET A 202 -8.46 -2.39 11.48
N GLU A 203 -9.43 -3.07 12.10
CA GLU A 203 -9.63 -3.03 13.56
C GLU A 203 -8.40 -3.57 14.32
N ARG A 204 -7.75 -4.64 13.84
CA ARG A 204 -6.51 -5.18 14.43
C ARG A 204 -5.28 -4.33 14.14
N CYS A 205 -5.22 -3.71 12.96
CA CYS A 205 -4.16 -2.76 12.62
C CYS A 205 -4.08 -1.59 13.62
N ILE A 206 -5.22 -1.10 14.13
CA ILE A 206 -5.25 -0.01 15.14
C ILE A 206 -4.41 -0.35 16.38
N HIS A 207 -4.46 -1.60 16.84
CA HIS A 207 -3.69 -2.04 18.01
C HIS A 207 -2.19 -2.16 17.70
N LEU A 208 -1.84 -2.70 16.52
CA LEU A 208 -0.46 -2.88 16.08
C LEU A 208 0.24 -1.57 15.67
N LEU A 209 -0.50 -0.48 15.41
CA LEU A 209 0.09 0.87 15.22
C LEU A 209 0.90 1.34 16.46
N ALA A 210 0.69 0.75 17.63
CA ALA A 210 1.42 1.09 18.86
C ALA A 210 2.62 0.15 19.14
N ASP A 211 2.92 -0.83 18.28
CA ASP A 211 4.00 -1.80 18.49
C ASP A 211 5.38 -1.13 18.61
N GLY A 212 6.26 -1.67 19.47
CA GLY A 212 7.60 -1.11 19.68
C GLY A 212 8.53 -1.20 18.46
N LYS A 213 8.31 -2.15 17.55
CA LYS A 213 9.14 -2.44 16.38
C LYS A 213 8.74 -1.58 15.20
N LEU A 214 9.67 -0.79 14.69
CA LEU A 214 9.48 0.05 13.50
C LEU A 214 9.00 -0.76 12.29
N GLN A 215 9.53 -1.96 12.07
CA GLN A 215 9.10 -2.84 10.98
C GLN A 215 7.61 -3.20 11.07
N VAL A 216 7.11 -3.51 12.27
CA VAL A 216 5.68 -3.81 12.48
C VAL A 216 4.85 -2.55 12.21
N ARG A 217 5.22 -1.39 12.78
CA ARG A 217 4.50 -0.12 12.54
C ARG A 217 4.44 0.26 11.06
N LEU A 218 5.51 0.02 10.29
CA LEU A 218 5.53 0.24 8.84
C LEU A 218 4.57 -0.72 8.10
N GLN A 219 4.69 -2.03 8.32
CA GLN A 219 3.80 -3.03 7.69
C GLN A 219 2.32 -2.78 8.02
N VAL A 220 2.01 -2.33 9.25
CA VAL A 220 0.64 -1.97 9.65
C VAL A 220 0.14 -0.77 8.87
N LEU A 221 0.98 0.25 8.62
CA LEU A 221 0.61 1.41 7.81
C LEU A 221 0.42 1.04 6.33
N ASP A 222 1.17 0.05 5.81
CA ASP A 222 0.96 -0.49 4.46
C ASP A 222 -0.41 -1.20 4.35
N VAL A 223 -0.72 -2.12 5.28
CA VAL A 223 -2.00 -2.83 5.32
C VAL A 223 -3.17 -1.86 5.51
N LEU A 224 -3.01 -0.87 6.39
CA LEU A 224 -4.04 0.15 6.69
C LEU A 224 -4.43 1.00 5.47
N GLU A 225 -3.47 1.34 4.61
CA GLU A 225 -3.75 2.05 3.35
C GLU A 225 -4.64 1.20 2.41
N LEU A 226 -4.32 -0.09 2.27
CA LEU A 226 -5.11 -1.01 1.45
C LEU A 226 -6.52 -1.23 2.04
N CYS A 227 -6.65 -1.34 3.37
CA CYS A 227 -7.96 -1.43 4.03
C CYS A 227 -8.83 -0.19 3.75
N VAL A 228 -8.24 1.01 3.77
CA VAL A 228 -8.95 2.27 3.44
C VAL A 228 -9.42 2.27 1.99
N THR A 229 -8.62 1.77 1.05
CA THR A 229 -9.00 1.62 -0.36
C THR A 229 -10.17 0.64 -0.53
N VAL A 230 -10.13 -0.56 0.08
CA VAL A 230 -11.23 -1.54 -0.01
C VAL A 230 -12.53 -1.03 0.65
N LEU A 231 -12.42 -0.23 1.71
CA LEU A 231 -13.56 0.32 2.44
C LEU A 231 -14.09 1.64 1.85
N HIS A 232 -13.45 2.23 0.84
CA HIS A 232 -13.86 3.52 0.26
C HIS A 232 -15.32 3.54 -0.25
N PRO A 233 -15.84 2.51 -0.96
CA PRO A 233 -17.26 2.46 -1.36
C PRO A 233 -18.24 2.35 -0.18
N HIS A 234 -17.74 2.03 1.02
CA HIS A 234 -18.54 1.77 2.22
C HIS A 234 -18.32 2.85 3.29
N GLY A 235 -18.43 4.12 2.90
CA GLY A 235 -18.18 5.30 3.74
C GLY A 235 -18.80 5.24 5.15
N ASN A 236 -20.04 4.75 5.28
CA ASN A 236 -20.73 4.56 6.56
C ASN A 236 -19.96 3.69 7.58
N HIS A 237 -19.08 2.80 7.10
CA HIS A 237 -18.22 1.93 7.91
C HIS A 237 -16.77 2.42 7.96
N LEU A 238 -16.28 3.04 6.88
CA LEU A 238 -14.94 3.67 6.85
C LEU A 238 -14.83 4.86 7.82
N LEU A 239 -15.84 5.73 7.92
CA LEU A 239 -15.78 6.92 8.78
C LEU A 239 -15.65 6.56 10.29
N PRO A 240 -16.40 5.59 10.86
CA PRO A 240 -16.12 5.05 12.20
C PRO A 240 -14.71 4.49 12.36
N MET A 241 -14.18 3.74 11.38
CA MET A 241 -12.82 3.20 11.47
C MET A 241 -11.75 4.30 11.41
N ALA A 242 -11.91 5.28 10.52
CA ALA A 242 -11.05 6.46 10.44
C ALA A 242 -11.06 7.26 11.77
N HIS A 243 -12.18 7.29 12.51
CA HIS A 243 -12.20 7.84 13.86
C HIS A 243 -11.40 7.01 14.87
N ARG A 244 -11.53 5.68 14.87
CA ARG A 244 -10.78 4.79 15.80
C ARG A 244 -9.27 4.76 15.49
N VAL A 245 -8.88 4.87 14.21
CA VAL A 245 -7.49 4.99 13.74
C VAL A 245 -6.86 6.33 14.13
N TRP A 246 -7.63 7.43 14.08
CA TRP A 246 -7.09 8.80 14.16
C TRP A 246 -6.10 9.05 15.30
N PRO A 247 -6.36 8.70 16.58
CA PRO A 247 -5.43 8.98 17.67
C PRO A 247 -4.09 8.25 17.51
N ALA A 248 -4.12 7.00 17.05
CA ALA A 248 -2.91 6.23 16.79
C ALA A 248 -2.11 6.84 15.63
N LEU A 249 -2.78 7.13 14.50
CA LEU A 249 -2.15 7.73 13.31
C LEU A 249 -1.52 9.11 13.63
N VAL A 250 -2.19 9.95 14.41
CA VAL A 250 -1.66 11.24 14.89
C VAL A 250 -0.36 11.05 15.69
N THR A 251 -0.25 10.02 16.53
CA THR A 251 1.03 9.74 17.21
C THR A 251 2.13 9.26 16.26
N ARG A 252 1.79 8.53 15.18
CA ARG A 252 2.75 8.13 14.11
C ARG A 252 3.21 9.32 13.26
N LEU A 253 2.34 10.32 13.06
CA LEU A 253 2.62 11.53 12.26
C LEU A 253 3.49 12.57 12.97
N ILE A 254 3.54 12.57 14.30
CA ILE A 254 4.12 13.68 15.10
C ILE A 254 5.26 13.20 16.02
N SER A 255 5.19 11.97 16.51
CA SER A 255 6.01 11.48 17.63
C SER A 255 6.52 10.05 17.37
N ASP A 256 7.15 9.83 16.22
CA ASP A 256 7.71 8.53 15.83
C ASP A 256 8.98 8.69 14.97
N ASP A 257 9.62 7.57 14.64
CA ASP A 257 10.72 7.48 13.68
C ASP A 257 10.35 8.13 12.33
N PRO A 258 11.24 8.90 11.69
CA PRO A 258 10.91 9.61 10.46
C PRO A 258 10.48 8.72 9.28
N LEU A 259 10.83 7.42 9.23
CA LEU A 259 10.26 6.48 8.25
C LEU A 259 8.78 6.19 8.53
N ALA A 260 8.41 6.02 9.80
CA ALA A 260 7.02 5.84 10.21
C ALA A 260 6.20 7.11 9.98
N VAL A 261 6.76 8.30 10.25
CA VAL A 261 6.13 9.60 9.93
C VAL A 261 5.89 9.72 8.42
N LEU A 262 6.91 9.45 7.60
CA LEU A 262 6.82 9.49 6.14
C LEU A 262 5.73 8.55 5.61
N ARG A 263 5.63 7.33 6.17
CA ARG A 263 4.60 6.38 5.75
C ARG A 263 3.22 6.75 6.24
N ALA A 264 3.08 7.18 7.49
CA ALA A 264 1.83 7.66 8.06
C ALA A 264 1.26 8.88 7.32
N PHE A 265 2.13 9.75 6.80
CA PHE A 265 1.70 10.89 5.97
C PHE A 265 1.06 10.45 4.64
N LYS A 266 1.55 9.37 4.01
CA LYS A 266 0.85 8.77 2.85
C LYS A 266 -0.53 8.25 3.23
N VAL A 267 -0.64 7.49 4.33
CA VAL A 267 -1.94 6.99 4.82
C VAL A 267 -2.91 8.13 5.14
N LEU A 268 -2.42 9.27 5.66
CA LEU A 268 -3.21 10.48 5.88
C LEU A 268 -3.73 11.07 4.56
N CYS A 269 -2.91 11.12 3.51
CA CYS A 269 -3.34 11.59 2.18
C CYS A 269 -4.44 10.70 1.61
N THR A 270 -4.27 9.37 1.68
CA THR A 270 -5.28 8.39 1.23
C THR A 270 -6.58 8.52 2.04
N LEU A 271 -6.50 8.60 3.37
CA LEU A 271 -7.65 8.84 4.24
C LEU A 271 -8.37 10.17 3.95
N ALA A 272 -7.65 11.24 3.60
CA ALA A 272 -8.27 12.51 3.23
C ALA A 272 -8.96 12.44 1.86
N GLN A 273 -8.40 11.69 0.91
CA GLN A 273 -9.05 11.44 -0.38
C GLN A 273 -10.35 10.63 -0.25
N THR A 274 -10.40 9.66 0.68
CA THR A 274 -11.59 8.81 0.88
C THR A 274 -12.63 9.37 1.87
N CYS A 275 -12.22 10.19 2.83
CA CYS A 275 -13.08 10.65 3.94
C CYS A 275 -13.36 12.17 3.97
N GLY A 276 -12.66 12.98 3.18
CA GLY A 276 -12.95 14.39 2.97
C GLY A 276 -13.15 15.25 4.24
N ASP A 277 -14.24 16.01 4.27
CA ASP A 277 -14.60 17.01 5.28
C ASP A 277 -14.58 16.48 6.73
N PHE A 278 -14.90 15.19 6.95
CA PHE A 278 -14.83 14.51 8.24
C PHE A 278 -13.46 14.63 8.93
N LEU A 279 -12.40 14.86 8.16
CA LEU A 279 -11.04 15.07 8.66
C LEU A 279 -10.62 16.56 8.69
N ARG A 280 -11.32 17.50 8.04
CA ARG A 280 -11.01 18.96 7.98
C ARG A 280 -10.75 19.56 9.36
N GLN A 281 -11.65 19.33 10.32
CA GLN A 281 -11.50 19.84 11.70
C GLN A 281 -10.41 19.12 12.51
N ARG A 282 -10.14 17.84 12.21
CA ARG A 282 -9.16 17.03 12.95
C ARG A 282 -7.75 17.32 12.49
N PHE A 283 -7.54 17.36 11.18
CA PHE A 283 -6.28 17.72 10.55
C PHE A 283 -5.83 19.13 10.95
N SER A 284 -6.72 20.12 10.84
CA SER A 284 -6.42 21.53 11.15
C SER A 284 -6.07 21.76 12.62
N ARG A 285 -6.63 20.97 13.55
CA ARG A 285 -6.35 21.06 14.99
C ARG A 285 -5.13 20.24 15.42
N ASP A 286 -5.05 18.98 15.01
CA ASP A 286 -4.13 18.00 15.59
C ASP A 286 -2.80 17.89 14.82
N VAL A 287 -2.84 18.05 13.48
CA VAL A 287 -1.73 17.69 12.59
C VAL A 287 -1.10 18.92 11.91
N LEU A 288 -1.91 19.76 11.25
CA LEU A 288 -1.44 20.91 10.47
C LEU A 288 -0.51 21.85 11.26
N PRO A 289 -0.81 22.26 12.52
CA PRO A 289 0.08 23.16 13.26
C PRO A 289 1.43 22.51 13.57
N LYS A 290 1.45 21.18 13.72
CA LYS A 290 2.67 20.40 13.99
C LYS A 290 3.52 20.24 12.73
N LEU A 291 2.92 19.88 11.60
CA LEU A 291 3.60 19.83 10.31
C LEU A 291 4.21 21.20 9.95
N THR A 292 3.44 22.29 10.05
CA THR A 292 3.95 23.65 9.80
C THR A 292 5.10 24.01 10.75
N SER A 293 5.02 23.69 12.05
CA SER A 293 6.12 23.94 12.98
C SER A 293 7.38 23.11 12.66
N SER A 294 7.21 21.88 12.16
CA SER A 294 8.31 21.02 11.73
C SER A 294 9.00 21.57 10.48
N LEU A 295 8.23 21.93 9.45
CA LEU A 295 8.74 22.56 8.22
C LEU A 295 9.50 23.85 8.52
N LEU A 296 8.96 24.73 9.38
CA LEU A 296 9.64 25.96 9.81
C LEU A 296 10.95 25.68 10.57
N SER A 297 11.03 24.58 11.33
CA SER A 297 12.27 24.18 12.00
C SER A 297 13.31 23.59 11.04
N GLN A 298 12.87 22.99 9.93
CA GLN A 298 13.73 22.38 8.91
C GLN A 298 14.20 23.38 7.84
N ALA A 299 13.41 24.43 7.57
CA ALA A 299 13.72 25.49 6.61
C ALA A 299 15.16 26.07 6.68
N PRO A 300 15.74 26.42 7.84
CA PRO A 300 17.12 26.94 7.89
C PRO A 300 18.19 25.88 7.60
N ALA A 301 17.85 24.59 7.64
CA ALA A 301 18.75 23.49 7.27
C ALA A 301 18.63 23.16 5.77
N SER A 302 17.42 23.14 5.20
CA SER A 302 17.22 22.97 3.76
C SER A 302 17.68 24.18 2.94
N ALA A 303 17.50 25.41 3.43
CA ALA A 303 18.02 26.63 2.79
C ALA A 303 19.55 26.78 2.82
N ARG A 304 20.28 25.78 3.35
CA ARG A 304 21.75 25.69 3.37
C ARG A 304 22.24 24.29 2.96
N ALA A 305 21.40 23.55 2.25
CA ALA A 305 21.65 22.18 1.83
C ALA A 305 22.70 22.11 0.70
N GLY A 306 23.79 21.36 0.94
CA GLY A 306 24.61 20.84 -0.15
C GLY A 306 23.97 19.61 -0.82
N PRO A 307 24.49 19.13 -1.96
CA PRO A 307 23.86 18.06 -2.76
C PRO A 307 23.58 16.77 -1.97
N VAL A 308 24.41 16.44 -0.98
CA VAL A 308 24.24 15.29 -0.07
C VAL A 308 22.88 15.30 0.67
N TYR A 309 22.29 16.48 0.91
CA TYR A 309 21.02 16.62 1.62
C TYR A 309 19.87 15.84 0.95
N HIS A 310 19.84 15.77 -0.38
CA HIS A 310 18.81 15.06 -1.16
C HIS A 310 18.71 13.56 -0.83
N HIS A 311 19.80 12.96 -0.35
CA HIS A 311 19.82 11.56 0.05
C HIS A 311 19.30 11.33 1.48
N THR A 312 19.24 12.38 2.30
CA THR A 312 18.82 12.32 3.71
C THR A 312 17.34 12.01 3.87
N LEU A 313 16.99 11.43 5.01
CA LEU A 313 15.59 11.21 5.40
C LEU A 313 14.86 12.54 5.64
N ALA A 314 15.55 13.55 6.19
CA ALA A 314 14.98 14.89 6.42
C ALA A 314 14.48 15.53 5.11
N PHE A 315 15.28 15.48 4.03
CA PHE A 315 14.84 15.93 2.71
C PHE A 315 13.63 15.14 2.21
N LYS A 316 13.66 13.80 2.28
CA LYS A 316 12.55 12.94 1.82
C LYS A 316 11.25 13.19 2.57
N LEU A 317 11.34 13.48 3.86
CA LEU A 317 10.22 13.89 4.71
C LEU A 317 9.68 15.27 4.29
N GLN A 318 10.56 16.27 4.19
CA GLN A 318 10.18 17.63 3.80
C GLN A 318 9.54 17.64 2.39
N LEU A 319 10.14 16.94 1.43
CA LEU A 319 9.62 16.81 0.06
C LEU A 319 8.23 16.17 0.04
N ALA A 320 8.05 15.02 0.70
CA ALA A 320 6.76 14.33 0.73
C ALA A 320 5.66 15.17 1.38
N VAL A 321 5.97 15.87 2.49
CA VAL A 321 5.01 16.77 3.14
C VAL A 321 4.67 17.95 2.22
N LEU A 322 5.64 18.60 1.59
CA LEU A 322 5.38 19.74 0.69
C LEU A 322 4.58 19.32 -0.56
N GLN A 323 4.88 18.16 -1.16
CA GLN A 323 4.14 17.63 -2.30
C GLN A 323 2.71 17.23 -1.94
N GLY A 324 2.49 16.62 -0.77
CA GLY A 324 1.16 16.17 -0.34
C GLY A 324 0.29 17.26 0.32
N LEU A 325 0.88 18.30 0.93
CA LEU A 325 0.12 19.27 1.72
C LEU A 325 -0.86 20.08 0.87
N GLY A 326 -0.52 20.42 -0.38
CA GLY A 326 -1.42 21.16 -1.27
C GLY A 326 -2.69 20.37 -1.62
N SER A 327 -2.53 19.15 -2.10
CA SER A 327 -3.66 18.26 -2.44
C SER A 327 -4.42 17.78 -1.20
N LEU A 328 -3.75 17.62 -0.06
CA LEU A 328 -4.38 17.35 1.24
C LEU A 328 -5.27 18.52 1.68
N CYS A 329 -4.80 19.77 1.57
CA CYS A 329 -5.62 20.94 1.87
C CYS A 329 -6.80 21.08 0.90
N GLU A 330 -6.64 20.78 -0.38
CA GLU A 330 -7.76 20.80 -1.34
C GLU A 330 -8.79 19.69 -1.07
N LYS A 331 -8.36 18.45 -0.79
CA LYS A 331 -9.27 17.33 -0.49
C LYS A 331 -10.00 17.47 0.85
N LEU A 332 -9.45 18.28 1.76
CA LEU A 332 -10.09 18.67 3.01
C LEU A 332 -10.83 20.01 2.91
N ASP A 333 -10.91 20.61 1.72
CA ASP A 333 -11.55 21.91 1.45
C ASP A 333 -11.10 23.04 2.40
N MET A 334 -9.80 23.09 2.71
CA MET A 334 -9.21 24.08 3.64
C MET A 334 -9.11 25.51 3.05
N GLY A 335 -9.90 25.82 2.03
CA GLY A 335 -9.93 27.13 1.34
C GLY A 335 -10.97 28.12 1.89
N GLU A 336 -11.98 27.64 2.62
CA GLU A 336 -12.95 28.47 3.36
C GLU A 336 -12.68 28.49 4.88
#